data_AF-A0A1H0BYF2-F1
#
_entry.id   AF-A0A1H0BYF2-F1
#
_cell.length_a   1.000
_cell.length_b   1.000
_cell.length_c   1.000
_cell.angle_alpha   90.00
_cell.angle_beta   90.00
_cell.angle_gamma   90.00
#
_symmetry.space_group_name_H-M   'P 1'
#
loop_
_entity.id
_entity.type
_entity.pdbx_description
1 polymer ?
#
loop_
_entity_poly.entity_id
_entity_poly.type
_entity_poly.pdbx_seq_one_letter_code
_entity_poly.pdbx_strand_id
1 'polypeptide(L)'
;MGFMDIGRLTAVGLAICLAMGCSSGGGGNHFRAQSDKPSGDESGDNSGGVVVPASNATAGTASGQTYVTPTGATYTLVNVTGTSMSAGNDGTLTYGSNGSNGYARYGAWYSKAHTTTEYFYTGDNPTQANQVPSSGTATYAGRAVRANTTDGVSASSGSTPVSFNVDFAAKTINGVTEERAGFSSVSMKGNINGGGFSGSATSGTAKGTFAGHFYGADAAELAGMATFAADAKQNMAFGAVKQ
;
A
#
# COMPACT_ATOMS: atom_id res chain seq x y z
N MET A 1 43.45 -30.01 -28.12
CA MET A 1 43.16 -30.45 -26.74
C MET A 1 42.61 -29.24 -25.98
N GLY A 2 41.58 -29.31 -25.13
CA GLY A 2 40.79 -30.45 -24.65
C GLY A 2 39.31 -30.44 -25.08
N PHE A 3 38.50 -31.26 -24.39
CA PHE A 3 37.17 -31.76 -24.82
C PHE A 3 35.96 -31.11 -24.11
N MET A 4 34.76 -31.49 -24.58
CA MET A 4 33.41 -31.12 -24.13
C MET A 4 33.01 -31.65 -22.72
N ASP A 5 32.03 -30.98 -22.10
CA ASP A 5 30.70 -31.51 -21.70
C ASP A 5 29.83 -30.28 -21.31
N ILE A 6 28.61 -30.02 -21.77
CA ILE A 6 27.34 -30.78 -21.89
C ILE A 6 26.72 -31.22 -20.55
N GLY A 7 25.79 -30.38 -20.09
CA GLY A 7 24.51 -30.85 -19.54
C GLY A 7 24.41 -31.05 -18.02
N ARG A 8 23.46 -30.32 -17.41
CA ARG A 8 22.30 -30.94 -16.73
C ARG A 8 21.22 -29.90 -16.39
N LEU A 9 20.01 -30.17 -16.88
CA LEU A 9 18.78 -29.50 -16.48
C LEU A 9 18.14 -30.36 -15.39
N THR A 10 17.85 -29.82 -14.21
CA THR A 10 17.15 -30.55 -13.13
C THR A 10 15.86 -29.84 -12.76
N ALA A 11 14.74 -30.45 -13.13
CA ALA A 11 13.41 -30.07 -12.67
C ALA A 11 13.08 -30.74 -11.33
N VAL A 12 12.43 -29.99 -10.46
CA VAL A 12 11.76 -30.44 -9.21
C VAL A 12 10.48 -29.60 -9.12
N GLY A 13 9.30 -30.11 -8.82
CA GLY A 13 8.87 -31.48 -8.51
C GLY A 13 7.47 -31.39 -7.91
N LEU A 14 6.43 -31.56 -8.73
CA LEU A 14 5.04 -31.27 -8.34
C LEU A 14 4.48 -32.40 -7.45
N ALA A 15 4.12 -32.09 -6.21
CA ALA A 15 3.48 -33.04 -5.29
C ALA A 15 1.95 -32.86 -5.28
N ILE A 16 1.22 -33.87 -5.74
CA ILE A 16 -0.24 -33.97 -5.63
C ILE A 16 -0.56 -34.91 -4.47
N CYS A 17 -1.31 -34.42 -3.47
CA CYS A 17 -1.86 -35.26 -2.40
C CYS A 17 -3.36 -35.45 -2.59
N LEU A 18 -3.75 -36.65 -3.01
CA LEU A 18 -5.13 -37.15 -2.99
C LEU A 18 -5.21 -38.25 -1.95
N ALA A 19 -6.08 -38.09 -0.96
CA ALA A 19 -6.45 -39.15 -0.02
C ALA A 19 -7.97 -39.17 0.12
N MET A 20 -8.60 -40.25 -0.35
CA MET A 20 -10.02 -40.50 -0.13
C MET A 20 -10.20 -41.24 1.20
N GLY A 21 -11.14 -40.78 2.02
CA GLY A 21 -11.55 -41.47 3.25
C GLY A 21 -13.07 -41.60 3.27
N CYS A 22 -13.60 -42.76 2.88
CA CYS A 22 -15.02 -43.10 3.00
C CYS A 22 -15.20 -44.06 4.17
N SER A 23 -16.13 -43.76 5.10
CA SER A 23 -16.54 -44.65 6.19
C SER A 23 -18.03 -44.41 6.50
N SER A 24 -18.76 -45.46 6.89
CA SER A 24 -20.22 -45.56 6.76
C SER A 24 -20.96 -46.01 8.06
N GLY A 25 -22.27 -45.71 8.13
CA GLY A 25 -23.24 -46.16 9.17
C GLY A 25 -23.67 -45.06 10.16
N GLY A 26 -24.89 -44.95 10.72
CA GLY A 26 -26.18 -45.67 10.53
C GLY A 26 -26.79 -46.19 11.86
N GLY A 27 -28.07 -45.99 12.23
CA GLY A 27 -29.18 -45.19 11.66
C GLY A 27 -30.56 -45.47 12.31
N GLY A 28 -31.47 -44.48 12.37
CA GLY A 28 -32.85 -44.56 12.93
C GLY A 28 -33.00 -44.15 14.42
N ASN A 29 -34.19 -43.84 14.98
CA ASN A 29 -35.53 -43.60 14.40
C ASN A 29 -36.53 -42.96 15.43
N HIS A 30 -37.44 -42.10 14.96
CA HIS A 30 -38.74 -41.64 15.55
C HIS A 30 -38.83 -40.97 16.96
N PHE A 31 -39.42 -39.76 17.03
CA PHE A 31 -40.81 -39.47 17.53
C PHE A 31 -41.20 -37.98 17.29
N ARG A 32 -42.49 -37.62 17.47
CA ARG A 32 -43.16 -36.41 16.89
C ARG A 32 -43.74 -35.47 17.94
N ALA A 33 -43.62 -34.14 17.73
CA ALA A 33 -44.55 -33.12 18.23
C ALA A 33 -44.56 -31.86 17.31
N GLN A 34 -45.70 -31.17 17.19
CA GLN A 34 -45.88 -29.90 16.46
C GLN A 34 -46.63 -28.90 17.35
N SER A 35 -46.19 -27.62 17.33
CA SER A 35 -46.87 -26.34 17.71
C SER A 35 -45.78 -25.37 18.23
N ASP A 36 -45.70 -24.07 17.92
CA ASP A 36 -46.51 -23.16 17.08
C ASP A 36 -45.61 -22.12 16.36
N LYS A 37 -46.18 -21.31 15.45
CA LYS A 37 -45.55 -20.11 14.81
C LYS A 37 -45.79 -18.84 15.68
N PRO A 38 -45.17 -17.65 15.44
CA PRO A 38 -44.45 -17.19 14.23
C PRO A 38 -43.12 -16.38 14.43
N SER A 39 -42.47 -16.07 13.29
CA SER A 39 -41.67 -14.88 12.97
C SER A 39 -40.55 -14.39 13.93
N GLY A 40 -39.30 -14.58 13.49
CA GLY A 40 -38.18 -13.69 13.80
C GLY A 40 -37.37 -13.44 12.52
N ASP A 41 -37.10 -12.17 12.20
CA ASP A 41 -36.11 -11.81 11.16
C ASP A 41 -34.70 -12.09 11.71
N GLU A 42 -34.06 -13.15 11.23
CA GLU A 42 -32.61 -13.27 11.38
C GLU A 42 -31.94 -12.46 10.26
N SER A 43 -31.55 -11.24 10.62
CA SER A 43 -30.67 -10.38 9.82
C SER A 43 -29.36 -11.12 9.53
N GLY A 44 -29.28 -11.77 8.37
CA GLY A 44 -28.04 -12.38 7.86
C GLY A 44 -26.97 -11.32 7.65
N ASP A 45 -26.04 -11.22 8.60
CA ASP A 45 -24.85 -10.38 8.51
C ASP A 45 -23.94 -10.86 7.37
N ASN A 46 -24.18 -10.34 6.18
CA ASN A 46 -23.27 -10.47 5.03
C ASN A 46 -22.05 -9.56 5.20
N SER A 47 -21.34 -9.70 6.32
CA SER A 47 -19.97 -9.25 6.51
C SER A 47 -19.03 -10.11 5.66
N GLY A 48 -19.16 -9.99 4.34
CA GLY A 48 -18.16 -10.44 3.38
C GLY A 48 -16.88 -9.67 3.67
N GLY A 49 -15.93 -10.33 4.34
CA GLY A 49 -14.78 -9.70 4.99
C GLY A 49 -14.06 -8.72 4.06
N VAL A 50 -14.18 -7.43 4.36
CA VAL A 50 -13.56 -6.36 3.58
C VAL A 50 -12.05 -6.45 3.76
N VAL A 51 -11.38 -7.03 2.77
CA VAL A 51 -9.92 -7.20 2.77
C VAL A 51 -9.28 -5.80 2.74
N VAL A 52 -8.65 -5.45 3.85
CA VAL A 52 -7.82 -4.25 4.01
C VAL A 52 -6.71 -4.29 2.95
N PRO A 53 -6.62 -3.33 2.02
CA PRO A 53 -5.61 -3.37 0.98
C PRO A 53 -4.22 -3.18 1.61
N ALA A 54 -3.31 -4.10 1.30
CA ALA A 54 -1.98 -4.12 1.88
C ALA A 54 -1.18 -2.85 1.54
N SER A 55 -0.43 -2.37 2.56
CA SER A 55 0.65 -1.39 2.42
C SER A 55 1.56 -1.80 1.25
N ASN A 56 1.71 -0.93 0.25
CA ASN A 56 2.29 -1.30 -1.03
C ASN A 56 3.70 -0.73 -1.21
N ALA A 57 4.63 -1.59 -1.60
CA ALA A 57 5.95 -1.22 -2.07
C ALA A 57 6.06 -1.65 -3.54
N THR A 58 6.50 -0.74 -4.41
CA THR A 58 6.72 -1.06 -5.83
C THR A 58 7.83 -2.10 -6.01
N ALA A 59 8.71 -2.23 -5.01
CA ALA A 59 9.74 -3.25 -4.90
C ALA A 59 10.16 -3.47 -3.45
N GLY A 60 10.63 -4.68 -3.13
CA GLY A 60 10.90 -5.11 -1.77
C GLY A 60 9.61 -5.46 -1.01
N THR A 61 9.59 -5.27 0.30
CA THR A 61 8.38 -5.45 1.13
C THR A 61 8.34 -4.42 2.23
N ALA A 62 7.19 -3.76 2.42
CA ALA A 62 6.98 -2.78 3.48
C ALA A 62 5.82 -3.22 4.39
N SER A 63 6.06 -3.26 5.71
CA SER A 63 5.06 -3.67 6.69
C SER A 63 5.35 -3.02 8.06
N GLY A 64 4.39 -2.24 8.57
CA GLY A 64 4.53 -1.53 9.84
C GLY A 64 5.71 -0.54 9.84
N GLN A 65 6.62 -0.74 10.78
CA GLN A 65 7.90 -0.04 10.86
C GLN A 65 8.94 -0.51 9.84
N THR A 66 8.75 -1.61 9.11
CA THR A 66 9.84 -2.31 8.42
C THR A 66 9.80 -2.15 6.91
N TYR A 67 10.96 -1.88 6.30
CA TYR A 67 11.19 -2.04 4.86
C TYR A 67 12.30 -3.07 4.60
N VAL A 68 12.05 -4.02 3.71
CA VAL A 68 13.02 -4.99 3.22
C VAL A 68 13.32 -4.68 1.75
N THR A 69 14.59 -4.45 1.40
CA THR A 69 15.01 -4.19 0.01
C THR A 69 14.80 -5.43 -0.87
N PRO A 70 14.78 -5.29 -2.22
CA PRO A 70 14.81 -6.43 -3.14
C PRO A 70 15.99 -7.39 -2.90
N THR A 71 17.09 -6.89 -2.33
CA THR A 71 18.31 -7.63 -1.97
C THR A 71 18.29 -8.22 -0.55
N GLY A 72 17.18 -8.08 0.19
CA GLY A 72 16.98 -8.68 1.53
C GLY A 72 17.52 -7.86 2.70
N ALA A 73 18.08 -6.67 2.47
CA ALA A 73 18.50 -5.78 3.56
C ALA A 73 17.27 -5.20 4.27
N THR A 74 17.27 -5.22 5.61
CA THR A 74 16.10 -4.86 6.43
C THR A 74 16.33 -3.54 7.16
N TYR A 75 15.32 -2.66 7.15
CA TYR A 75 15.35 -1.32 7.74
C TYR A 75 14.17 -1.09 8.67
N THR A 76 14.46 -0.59 9.87
CA THR A 76 13.45 -0.09 10.82
C THR A 76 13.27 1.41 10.62
N LEU A 77 12.11 1.82 10.13
CA LEU A 77 11.70 3.18 9.78
C LEU A 77 11.12 3.90 11.00
N VAL A 78 11.93 4.34 11.96
CA VAL A 78 11.48 4.98 13.20
C VAL A 78 11.86 6.45 13.31
N ASN A 79 10.92 7.31 13.74
CA ASN A 79 11.15 8.66 14.28
C ASN A 79 12.11 9.56 13.48
N VAL A 80 11.89 9.75 12.18
CA VAL A 80 12.62 10.78 11.41
C VAL A 80 11.82 11.37 10.23
N THR A 81 11.83 12.70 10.18
CA THR A 81 11.39 13.48 9.02
C THR A 81 12.51 13.52 7.97
N GLY A 82 12.31 12.87 6.81
CA GLY A 82 13.14 13.07 5.62
C GLY A 82 14.57 12.51 5.70
N THR A 83 14.76 11.33 6.29
CA THR A 83 16.08 10.71 6.46
C THR A 83 16.48 9.81 5.30
N SER A 84 17.78 9.80 5.00
CA SER A 84 18.42 8.88 4.06
C SER A 84 19.27 7.83 4.78
N MET A 85 19.25 6.58 4.30
CA MET A 85 20.01 5.44 4.85
C MET A 85 20.64 4.63 3.72
N SER A 86 21.88 4.18 3.86
CA SER A 86 22.58 3.40 2.82
C SER A 86 22.39 1.89 3.02
N ALA A 87 22.24 1.13 1.92
CA ALA A 87 22.27 -0.34 1.92
C ALA A 87 23.59 -0.89 1.38
N GLY A 88 24.66 -0.62 2.14
CA GLY A 88 26.02 -0.98 1.76
C GLY A 88 26.33 -0.52 0.33
N ASN A 89 26.68 -1.47 -0.54
CA ASN A 89 27.04 -1.17 -1.91
C ASN A 89 25.85 -0.99 -2.87
N ASP A 90 24.63 -1.41 -2.50
CA ASP A 90 23.48 -1.57 -3.41
C ASP A 90 22.62 -0.30 -3.56
N GLY A 91 22.67 0.68 -2.65
CA GLY A 91 21.89 1.91 -2.86
C GLY A 91 21.58 2.75 -1.62
N THR A 92 20.58 3.60 -1.77
CA THR A 92 20.16 4.58 -0.76
C THR A 92 18.63 4.59 -0.62
N LEU A 93 18.17 4.35 0.61
CA LEU A 93 16.78 4.50 1.05
C LEU A 93 16.54 5.95 1.49
N THR A 94 15.38 6.49 1.19
CA THR A 94 14.97 7.86 1.51
C THR A 94 13.51 7.85 1.93
N TYR A 95 13.17 8.34 3.12
CA TYR A 95 11.81 8.23 3.64
C TYR A 95 11.43 9.34 4.62
N GLY A 96 10.13 9.48 4.88
CA GLY A 96 9.59 10.30 5.94
C GLY A 96 8.43 9.62 6.66
N SER A 97 8.26 9.96 7.93
CA SER A 97 7.03 9.74 8.69
C SER A 97 6.10 10.94 8.60
N ASN A 98 4.80 10.69 8.76
CA ASN A 98 3.79 11.74 8.89
C ASN A 98 3.72 12.26 10.34
N GLY A 99 3.66 13.59 10.50
CA GLY A 99 3.25 14.24 11.74
C GLY A 99 4.03 13.87 13.00
N SER A 100 3.38 14.08 14.14
CA SER A 100 3.87 13.71 15.47
C SER A 100 3.43 12.33 15.93
N ASN A 101 2.41 11.73 15.30
CA ASN A 101 1.95 10.38 15.67
C ASN A 101 2.77 9.32 14.93
N GLY A 102 3.21 9.62 13.69
CA GLY A 102 4.17 8.79 12.97
C GLY A 102 3.62 7.44 12.54
N TYR A 103 2.29 7.28 12.47
CA TYR A 103 1.64 6.01 12.09
C TYR A 103 1.96 5.67 10.63
N ALA A 104 1.92 6.66 9.74
CA ALA A 104 2.09 6.48 8.31
C ALA A 104 3.47 6.94 7.80
N ARG A 105 3.99 6.22 6.80
CA ARG A 105 5.34 6.38 6.23
C ARG A 105 5.34 6.19 4.73
N TYR A 106 6.26 6.87 4.07
CA TYR A 106 6.40 6.85 2.63
C TYR A 106 7.83 7.18 2.23
N GLY A 107 8.25 6.73 1.06
CA GLY A 107 9.62 6.96 0.61
C GLY A 107 9.93 6.43 -0.77
N ALA A 108 11.22 6.55 -1.09
CA ALA A 108 11.83 6.05 -2.30
C ALA A 108 13.14 5.31 -1.98
N TRP A 109 13.41 4.24 -2.71
CA TRP A 109 14.62 3.45 -2.68
C TRP A 109 15.32 3.60 -4.03
N TYR A 110 16.58 4.02 -4.06
CA TYR A 110 17.40 3.94 -5.26
C TYR A 110 18.21 2.64 -5.26
N SER A 111 17.92 1.75 -6.19
CA SER A 111 18.66 0.50 -6.40
C SER A 111 19.73 0.71 -7.46
N LYS A 112 21.00 0.50 -7.10
CA LYS A 112 22.13 0.45 -8.05
C LYS A 112 22.08 -0.83 -8.88
N ALA A 113 21.75 -1.98 -8.29
CA ALA A 113 21.64 -3.24 -9.04
C ALA A 113 20.58 -3.17 -10.16
N HIS A 114 19.47 -2.47 -9.93
CA HIS A 114 18.40 -2.28 -10.92
C HIS A 114 18.48 -0.94 -11.66
N THR A 115 19.45 -0.09 -11.32
CA THR A 115 19.66 1.28 -11.87
C THR A 115 18.42 2.18 -11.85
N THR A 116 17.53 2.00 -10.88
CA THR A 116 16.19 2.63 -10.86
C THR A 116 15.79 3.12 -9.48
N THR A 117 14.80 4.01 -9.44
CA THR A 117 14.15 4.46 -8.19
C THR A 117 12.79 3.81 -8.04
N GLU A 118 12.56 3.22 -6.88
CA GLU A 118 11.37 2.46 -6.52
C GLU A 118 10.68 3.16 -5.35
N TYR A 119 9.35 3.10 -5.26
CA TYR A 119 8.57 3.85 -4.27
C TYR A 119 7.83 2.91 -3.33
N PHE A 120 7.55 3.36 -2.11
CA PHE A 120 6.76 2.60 -1.14
C PHE A 120 5.97 3.50 -0.20
N TYR A 121 4.90 2.95 0.35
CA TYR A 121 4.25 3.47 1.54
C TYR A 121 3.95 2.33 2.52
N THR A 122 3.95 2.65 3.81
CA THR A 122 3.62 1.69 4.88
C THR A 122 3.20 2.43 6.14
N GLY A 123 2.93 1.69 7.21
CA GLY A 123 2.59 2.27 8.50
C GLY A 123 2.05 1.25 9.49
N ASP A 124 1.99 1.67 10.74
CA ASP A 124 1.43 0.92 11.85
C ASP A 124 0.03 1.45 12.19
N ASN A 125 -0.78 0.64 12.85
CA ASN A 125 -2.18 0.97 13.15
C ASN A 125 -2.98 1.45 11.92
N PRO A 126 -3.08 0.63 10.84
CA PRO A 126 -3.91 0.96 9.69
C PRO A 126 -5.37 1.10 10.12
N THR A 127 -6.00 2.23 9.78
CA THR A 127 -7.38 2.54 10.18
C THR A 127 -8.34 1.52 9.58
N GLN A 128 -9.02 0.73 10.40
CA GLN A 128 -9.96 -0.28 9.90
C GLN A 128 -11.21 0.36 9.28
N ALA A 129 -11.96 -0.41 8.48
CA ALA A 129 -13.14 0.09 7.75
C ALA A 129 -14.21 0.73 8.65
N ASN A 130 -14.35 0.25 9.90
CA ASN A 130 -15.25 0.77 10.92
C ASN A 130 -14.66 1.92 11.76
N GLN A 131 -13.39 2.27 11.56
CA GLN A 131 -12.66 3.37 12.23
C GLN A 131 -12.43 4.56 11.29
N VAL A 132 -12.66 4.40 9.99
CA VAL A 132 -12.76 5.55 9.06
C VAL A 132 -14.06 6.29 9.39
N PRO A 133 -14.03 7.63 9.55
CA PRO A 133 -15.25 8.40 9.78
C PRO A 133 -16.30 8.11 8.70
N SER A 134 -17.57 8.04 9.08
CA SER A 134 -18.68 7.75 8.16
C SER A 134 -19.33 9.00 7.55
N SER A 135 -18.92 10.19 8.00
CA SER A 135 -19.49 11.48 7.58
C SER A 135 -18.52 12.63 7.81
N GLY A 136 -18.86 13.80 7.26
CA GLY A 136 -18.03 15.00 7.32
C GLY A 136 -16.93 15.03 6.26
N THR A 137 -16.15 16.10 6.27
CA THR A 137 -15.01 16.30 5.38
C THR A 137 -13.74 16.55 6.19
N ALA A 138 -12.58 16.31 5.58
CA ALA A 138 -11.29 16.64 6.18
C ALA A 138 -10.26 17.02 5.11
N THR A 139 -9.40 17.97 5.45
CA THR A 139 -8.21 18.32 4.68
C THR A 139 -7.01 17.61 5.29
N TYR A 140 -6.14 17.08 4.44
CA TYR A 140 -4.85 16.54 4.84
C TYR A 140 -3.75 17.32 4.14
N ALA A 141 -2.72 17.70 4.88
CA ALA A 141 -1.53 18.38 4.36
C ALA A 141 -0.28 17.52 4.60
N GLY A 142 0.63 17.49 3.63
CA GLY A 142 1.78 16.61 3.68
C GLY A 142 2.78 16.84 2.56
N ARG A 143 3.57 15.81 2.24
CA ARG A 143 4.57 15.86 1.18
C ARG A 143 4.54 14.60 0.31
N ALA A 144 4.95 14.77 -0.93
CA ALA A 144 5.22 13.70 -1.89
C ALA A 144 6.72 13.62 -2.18
N VAL A 145 7.26 12.41 -2.29
CA VAL A 145 8.63 12.12 -2.73
C VAL A 145 8.58 11.61 -4.17
N ARG A 146 9.32 12.29 -5.05
CA ARG A 146 9.55 11.93 -6.45
C ARG A 146 11.01 12.23 -6.77
N ALA A 147 11.73 11.27 -7.32
CA ALA A 147 13.14 11.44 -7.67
C ALA A 147 13.30 12.23 -8.97
N ASN A 148 14.24 13.17 -9.00
CA ASN A 148 14.85 13.62 -10.24
C ASN A 148 16.04 12.69 -10.51
N THR A 149 15.93 11.83 -11.51
CA THR A 149 16.84 10.69 -11.70
C THR A 149 18.14 11.13 -12.38
N THR A 150 19.12 11.56 -11.57
CA THR A 150 20.53 11.56 -11.98
C THR A 150 21.38 10.79 -10.97
N ASP A 151 21.53 11.26 -9.72
CA ASP A 151 22.65 10.81 -8.85
C ASP A 151 22.25 10.26 -7.46
N GLY A 152 21.00 9.83 -7.25
CA GLY A 152 20.60 9.13 -6.01
C GLY A 152 20.61 9.98 -4.72
N VAL A 153 20.72 11.31 -4.83
CA VAL A 153 20.75 12.26 -3.71
C VAL A 153 19.65 13.32 -3.85
N SER A 154 18.56 13.18 -3.06
CA SER A 154 18.08 14.22 -2.13
C SER A 154 16.70 13.88 -1.56
N ALA A 155 16.66 13.47 -0.29
CA ALA A 155 15.43 13.33 0.50
C ALA A 155 14.80 14.67 0.90
N SER A 156 15.67 15.66 1.17
CA SER A 156 15.32 16.88 1.91
C SER A 156 15.06 18.09 1.01
N SER A 157 15.55 18.09 -0.23
CA SER A 157 15.20 19.11 -1.24
C SER A 157 14.38 18.56 -2.43
N GLY A 158 14.05 17.26 -2.45
CA GLY A 158 13.29 16.60 -3.53
C GLY A 158 11.77 16.46 -3.32
N SER A 159 11.23 16.77 -2.14
CA SER A 159 9.81 16.53 -1.84
C SER A 159 8.92 17.76 -2.07
N THR A 160 7.77 17.54 -2.71
CA THR A 160 6.78 18.56 -3.09
C THR A 160 5.59 18.54 -2.12
N PRO A 161 5.01 19.68 -1.71
CA PRO A 161 3.79 19.68 -0.91
C PRO A 161 2.64 18.95 -1.63
N VAL A 162 1.83 18.25 -0.85
CA VAL A 162 0.60 17.59 -1.33
C VAL A 162 -0.54 17.89 -0.35
N SER A 163 -1.71 18.16 -0.91
CA SER A 163 -2.96 18.27 -0.14
C SER A 163 -3.97 17.25 -0.62
N PHE A 164 -4.82 16.76 0.29
CA PHE A 164 -5.96 15.93 -0.02
C PHE A 164 -7.21 16.51 0.64
N ASN A 165 -8.30 16.58 -0.12
CA ASN A 165 -9.64 16.82 0.41
C ASN A 165 -10.39 15.48 0.40
N VAL A 166 -10.85 15.07 1.57
CA VAL A 166 -11.59 13.81 1.78
C VAL A 166 -13.02 14.16 2.19
N ASP A 167 -13.98 13.56 1.50
CA ASP A 167 -15.39 13.56 1.92
C ASP A 167 -15.74 12.13 2.31
N PHE A 168 -15.97 11.94 3.61
CA PHE A 168 -16.26 10.63 4.19
C PHE A 168 -17.69 10.17 3.90
N ALA A 169 -18.65 11.09 3.79
CA ALA A 169 -20.04 10.77 3.46
C ALA A 169 -20.17 10.35 1.99
N ALA A 170 -19.54 11.11 1.08
CA ALA A 170 -19.49 10.78 -0.34
C ALA A 170 -18.47 9.67 -0.68
N LYS A 171 -17.63 9.28 0.30
CA LYS A 171 -16.51 8.32 0.13
C LYS A 171 -15.54 8.72 -0.99
N THR A 172 -15.21 9.99 -1.11
CA THR A 172 -14.26 10.50 -2.12
C THR A 172 -12.98 11.04 -1.50
N ILE A 173 -11.89 10.94 -2.25
CA ILE A 173 -10.60 11.56 -1.94
C ILE A 173 -10.03 12.21 -3.21
N ASN A 174 -9.70 13.50 -3.10
CA ASN A 174 -9.14 14.29 -4.18
C ASN A 174 -7.83 14.90 -3.72
N GLY A 175 -6.72 14.51 -4.36
CA GLY A 175 -5.37 14.95 -4.03
C GLY A 175 -4.76 15.83 -5.11
N VAL A 176 -3.86 16.73 -4.72
CA VAL A 176 -3.05 17.51 -5.65
C VAL A 176 -1.66 17.79 -5.06
N THR A 177 -0.61 17.58 -5.86
CA THR A 177 0.71 18.14 -5.53
C THR A 177 0.86 19.53 -6.13
N GLU A 178 1.68 20.36 -5.51
CA GLU A 178 2.15 21.59 -6.17
C GLU A 178 2.91 21.26 -7.48
N GLU A 179 2.99 22.24 -8.37
CA GLU A 179 3.88 22.21 -9.53
C GLU A 179 5.26 22.75 -9.15
N ARG A 180 6.32 22.19 -9.74
CA ARG A 180 7.70 22.59 -9.46
C ARG A 180 8.54 22.54 -10.73
N ALA A 181 9.62 23.32 -10.78
CA ALA A 181 10.62 23.22 -11.83
C ALA A 181 11.09 21.75 -12.04
N GLY A 182 10.86 21.23 -13.25
CA GLY A 182 11.15 19.84 -13.63
C GLY A 182 10.03 18.82 -13.32
N PHE A 183 8.96 19.22 -12.65
CA PHE A 183 7.86 18.33 -12.22
C PHE A 183 6.49 18.99 -12.35
N SER A 184 5.71 18.56 -13.36
CA SER A 184 4.29 18.86 -13.43
C SER A 184 3.56 18.38 -12.16
N SER A 185 2.55 19.13 -11.75
CA SER A 185 1.65 18.74 -10.66
C SER A 185 0.97 17.40 -10.95
N VAL A 186 0.70 16.65 -9.88
CA VAL A 186 -0.04 15.39 -9.94
C VAL A 186 -1.42 15.59 -9.35
N SER A 187 -2.47 15.44 -10.16
CA SER A 187 -3.87 15.43 -9.70
C SER A 187 -4.35 13.99 -9.52
N MET A 188 -4.93 13.71 -8.35
CA MET A 188 -5.42 12.40 -7.93
C MET A 188 -6.91 12.49 -7.62
N LYS A 189 -7.73 11.58 -8.17
CA LYS A 189 -9.18 11.54 -7.93
C LYS A 189 -9.65 10.10 -7.74
N GLY A 190 -10.19 9.79 -6.57
CA GLY A 190 -10.51 8.42 -6.19
C GLY A 190 -11.55 8.30 -5.09
N ASN A 191 -11.80 7.05 -4.72
CA ASN A 191 -12.84 6.66 -3.77
C ASN A 191 -12.23 5.95 -2.57
N ILE A 192 -12.89 6.09 -1.42
CA ILE A 192 -12.60 5.37 -0.18
C ILE A 192 -13.26 4.00 -0.23
N ASN A 193 -12.53 2.94 0.12
CA ASN A 193 -13.06 1.59 0.27
C ASN A 193 -12.41 0.89 1.48
N GLY A 194 -13.20 0.59 2.50
CA GLY A 194 -12.70 0.16 3.81
C GLY A 194 -11.77 1.22 4.42
N GLY A 195 -10.62 0.78 4.96
CA GLY A 195 -9.54 1.66 5.41
C GLY A 195 -8.68 2.27 4.29
N GLY A 196 -8.87 1.80 3.06
CA GLY A 196 -8.06 2.17 1.90
C GLY A 196 -8.73 3.19 0.98
N PHE A 197 -7.97 3.64 -0.01
CA PHE A 197 -8.49 4.42 -1.13
C PHE A 197 -7.73 4.13 -2.41
N SER A 198 -8.39 4.34 -3.56
CA SER A 198 -7.75 4.24 -4.87
C SER A 198 -8.50 5.05 -5.94
N GLY A 199 -7.81 5.37 -7.04
CA GLY A 199 -8.39 6.07 -8.17
C GLY A 199 -7.39 6.38 -9.28
N SER A 200 -7.71 7.39 -10.09
CA SER A 200 -6.86 7.84 -11.20
C SER A 200 -5.90 8.94 -10.77
N ALA A 201 -4.73 8.96 -11.41
CA ALA A 201 -3.72 10.00 -11.29
C ALA A 201 -3.40 10.59 -12.68
N THR A 202 -3.18 11.90 -12.75
CA THR A 202 -2.80 12.61 -13.99
C THR A 202 -1.65 13.56 -13.70
N SER A 203 -0.64 13.59 -14.57
CA SER A 203 0.52 14.48 -14.48
C SER A 203 0.88 14.95 -15.89
N GLY A 204 0.54 16.20 -16.21
CA GLY A 204 0.53 16.69 -17.59
C GLY A 204 -0.35 15.81 -18.50
N THR A 205 0.23 15.20 -19.52
CA THR A 205 -0.45 14.24 -20.42
C THR A 205 -0.39 12.79 -19.92
N ALA A 206 0.44 12.48 -18.93
CA ALA A 206 0.60 11.12 -18.42
C ALA A 206 -0.61 10.73 -17.55
N LYS A 207 -1.09 9.49 -17.78
CA LYS A 207 -2.19 8.88 -17.02
C LYS A 207 -1.64 7.75 -16.17
N GLY A 208 -2.15 7.66 -14.95
CA GLY A 208 -1.75 6.67 -13.97
C GLY A 208 -2.90 6.36 -13.01
N THR A 209 -2.56 5.63 -11.96
CA THR A 209 -3.43 5.31 -10.83
C THR A 209 -2.79 5.82 -9.55
N PHE A 210 -3.58 5.95 -8.49
CA PHE A 210 -3.04 6.07 -7.14
C PHE A 210 -3.81 5.15 -6.20
N ALA A 211 -3.13 4.70 -5.15
CA ALA A 211 -3.71 3.91 -4.08
C ALA A 211 -3.00 4.21 -2.75
N GLY A 212 -3.71 4.04 -1.64
CA GLY A 212 -3.17 4.28 -0.31
C GLY A 212 -4.11 3.82 0.79
N HIS A 213 -3.74 4.16 2.02
CA HIS A 213 -4.45 3.76 3.22
C HIS A 213 -4.49 4.88 4.27
N PHE A 214 -5.51 4.90 5.11
CA PHE A 214 -5.61 5.74 6.30
C PHE A 214 -4.92 5.06 7.51
N TYR A 215 -4.33 5.83 8.40
CA TYR A 215 -3.61 5.32 9.58
C TYR A 215 -3.97 6.12 10.84
N GLY A 216 -3.92 5.44 11.98
CA GLY A 216 -4.32 5.99 13.27
C GLY A 216 -5.83 5.97 13.52
N ALA A 217 -6.23 6.44 14.71
CA ALA A 217 -7.64 6.66 15.04
C ALA A 217 -8.25 7.75 14.14
N ASP A 218 -9.55 7.60 13.81
CA ASP A 218 -10.34 8.56 13.02
C ASP A 218 -9.70 9.03 11.71
N ALA A 219 -8.87 8.16 11.11
CA ALA A 219 -8.03 8.45 9.94
C ALA A 219 -7.12 9.67 10.15
N ALA A 220 -6.37 9.74 11.27
CA ALA A 220 -5.48 10.87 11.58
C ALA A 220 -4.40 11.14 10.51
N GLU A 221 -3.93 10.12 9.81
CA GLU A 221 -2.89 10.21 8.79
C GLU A 221 -3.27 9.39 7.54
N LEU A 222 -2.63 9.67 6.41
CA LEU A 222 -2.71 8.84 5.21
C LEU A 222 -1.36 8.69 4.53
N ALA A 223 -1.13 7.57 3.86
CA ALA A 223 0.00 7.40 2.95
C ALA A 223 -0.37 6.53 1.75
N GLY A 224 0.34 6.70 0.64
CA GLY A 224 0.03 6.03 -0.61
C GLY A 224 1.10 6.26 -1.69
N MET A 225 0.80 5.79 -2.90
CA MET A 225 1.59 6.02 -4.09
C MET A 225 0.72 6.38 -5.29
N ALA A 226 1.27 7.19 -6.20
CA ALA A 226 0.77 7.35 -7.56
C ALA A 226 1.74 6.67 -8.53
N THR A 227 1.22 5.93 -9.49
CA THR A 227 1.98 5.09 -10.44
C THR A 227 1.55 5.33 -11.87
N PHE A 228 2.52 5.53 -12.76
CA PHE A 228 2.34 5.89 -14.17
C PHE A 228 3.06 4.86 -15.04
N ALA A 229 2.36 3.80 -15.46
CA ALA A 229 2.97 2.66 -16.15
C ALA A 229 3.69 3.04 -17.47
N ALA A 230 3.24 4.10 -18.15
CA ALA A 230 3.86 4.61 -19.37
C ALA A 230 5.09 5.51 -19.13
N ASP A 231 5.28 6.02 -17.92
CA ASP A 231 6.45 6.83 -17.53
C ASP A 231 6.70 6.69 -16.02
N ALA A 232 7.42 5.63 -15.64
CA ALA A 232 7.70 5.33 -14.22
C ALA A 232 8.51 6.43 -13.50
N LYS A 233 9.12 7.39 -14.23
CA LYS A 233 9.76 8.58 -13.65
C LYS A 233 8.75 9.56 -13.04
N GLN A 234 7.46 9.33 -13.26
CA GLN A 234 6.37 10.07 -12.64
C GLN A 234 5.79 9.40 -11.40
N ASN A 235 6.23 8.17 -11.09
CA ASN A 235 5.85 7.50 -9.85
C ASN A 235 6.27 8.36 -8.65
N MET A 236 5.46 8.34 -7.60
CA MET A 236 5.72 9.05 -6.36
C MET A 236 5.07 8.34 -5.18
N ALA A 237 5.70 8.41 -4.02
CA ALA A 237 5.08 8.08 -2.74
C ALA A 237 4.68 9.36 -2.02
N PHE A 238 3.64 9.32 -1.20
CA PHE A 238 3.15 10.46 -0.45
C PHE A 238 2.66 10.08 0.94
N GLY A 239 2.67 11.07 1.84
CA GLY A 239 2.01 10.99 3.13
C GLY A 239 1.53 12.36 3.59
N ALA A 240 0.40 12.38 4.29
CA ALA A 240 -0.23 13.59 4.80
C ALA A 240 -0.92 13.37 6.16
N VAL A 241 -1.08 14.44 6.92
CA VAL A 241 -1.71 14.48 8.25
C VAL A 241 -3.00 15.28 8.17
N LYS A 242 -4.06 14.79 8.82
CA LYS A 242 -5.34 15.48 8.96
C LYS A 242 -5.15 16.84 9.65
N GLN A 243 -5.78 17.89 9.13
CA GLN A 243 -5.72 19.26 9.66
C GLN A 243 -6.93 19.57 10.55
#